data_AF-A0A235HLR8-F1
#
_entry.id   AF-A0A235HLR8-F1
#
_cell.length_a   1.000
_cell.length_b   1.000
_cell.length_c   1.000
_cell.angle_alpha   90.00
_cell.angle_beta   90.00
_cell.angle_gamma   90.00
#
_symmetry.space_group_name_H-M   'P 1'
#
loop_
_entity.id
_entity.type
_entity.pdbx_description
1 polymer ?
#
loop_
_entity_poly.entity_id
_entity_poly.type
_entity_poly.pdbx_seq_one_letter_code
_entity_poly.pdbx_strand_id
1 'polypeptide(L)'
;MGSLIGTLKKHARRIGISLEEYQLLVDSGQKWCYKCRQWKSKTNYSQDKSRWDALKAICKNCDYPKKDNSPSKPERIEKAKTGFAWCRGCIAIAKS
;
A
#
# COMPACT_ATOMS: atom_id res chain seq x y z
N MET A 1 7.30 7.23 -19.97
CA MET A 1 7.50 7.38 -18.51
C MET A 1 8.02 8.79 -18.23
N GLY A 2 7.49 9.48 -17.21
CA GLY A 2 7.98 10.82 -16.87
C GLY A 2 9.36 10.78 -16.20
N SER A 3 10.13 11.88 -16.30
CA SER A 3 11.42 12.00 -15.62
C SER A 3 11.28 11.84 -14.09
N LEU A 4 12.28 11.24 -13.45
CA LEU A 4 12.36 11.09 -11.99
C LEU A 4 12.19 12.45 -11.29
N ILE A 5 12.88 13.48 -11.79
CA ILE A 5 12.79 14.86 -11.28
C ILE A 5 11.35 15.39 -11.39
N GLY A 6 10.68 15.14 -12.51
CA GLY A 6 9.28 15.52 -12.71
C GLY A 6 8.32 14.82 -11.74
N THR A 7 8.64 13.58 -11.37
CA THR A 7 7.87 12.81 -10.39
C THR A 7 8.08 13.35 -8.97
N LEU A 8 9.32 13.60 -8.57
CA LEU A 8 9.67 14.18 -7.27
C LEU A 8 9.04 15.57 -7.09
N LYS A 9 9.09 16.43 -8.11
CA LYS A 9 8.47 17.76 -8.08
C LYS A 9 6.95 17.69 -7.86
N LYS A 10 6.27 16.71 -8.48
CA LYS A 10 4.83 16.48 -8.24
C LYS A 10 4.56 16.01 -6.81
N HIS A 11 5.42 15.17 -6.25
CA HIS A 11 5.29 14.71 -4.86
C HIS A 11 5.51 15.86 -3.86
N ALA A 12 6.57 16.65 -4.03
CA ALA A 12 6.87 17.81 -3.20
C ALA A 12 5.70 18.82 -3.21
N ARG A 13 5.18 19.16 -4.40
CA ARG A 13 4.02 20.05 -4.54
C ARG A 13 2.77 19.51 -3.83
N ARG A 14 2.54 18.19 -3.88
CA ARG A 14 1.36 17.57 -3.26
C ARG A 14 1.38 17.65 -1.73
N ILE A 15 2.56 17.63 -1.12
CA ILE A 15 2.71 17.68 0.34
C ILE A 15 2.99 19.09 0.86
N GLY A 16 3.16 20.07 -0.05
CA GLY A 16 3.33 21.48 0.30
C GLY A 16 4.76 21.88 0.66
N ILE A 17 5.78 21.16 0.19
CA ILE A 17 7.19 21.52 0.41
C ILE A 17 7.93 21.74 -0.91
N SER A 18 9.10 22.37 -0.85
CA SER A 18 9.97 22.56 -2.02
C SER A 18 10.59 21.24 -2.49
N LEU A 19 11.09 21.22 -3.73
CA LEU A 19 11.81 20.05 -4.26
C LEU A 19 13.09 19.76 -3.46
N GLU A 20 13.77 20.82 -3.01
CA GLU A 20 15.01 20.74 -2.25
C GLU A 20 14.78 20.12 -0.87
N GLU A 21 13.76 20.59 -0.12
CA GLU A 21 13.38 20.00 1.16
C GLU A 21 12.97 18.53 1.01
N TYR A 22 12.23 18.20 -0.06
CA TYR A 22 11.85 16.82 -0.35
C TYR A 22 13.08 15.93 -0.56
N GLN A 23 14.07 16.43 -1.31
CA GLN A 23 15.29 15.71 -1.62
C GLN A 23 16.12 15.49 -0.34
N LEU A 24 16.30 16.52 0.48
CA LEU A 24 16.98 16.41 1.77
C LEU A 24 16.36 15.34 2.68
N LEU A 25 15.01 15.28 2.74
CA LEU A 25 14.32 14.26 3.54
C LEU A 25 14.52 12.85 2.95
N VAL A 26 14.48 12.70 1.63
CA VAL A 26 14.74 11.42 0.97
C VAL A 26 16.19 10.96 1.19
N ASP A 27 17.15 11.87 1.14
CA ASP A 27 18.57 11.60 1.33
C ASP A 27 18.88 11.28 2.79
N SER A 28 18.17 11.89 3.74
CA SER A 28 18.21 11.51 5.17
C SER A 28 17.58 10.14 5.47
N GLY A 29 17.14 9.40 4.45
CA GLY A 29 16.56 8.07 4.61
C GLY A 29 15.09 8.09 5.02
N GLN A 30 14.40 9.22 4.89
CA GLN A 30 12.97 9.33 5.12
C GLN A 30 12.16 9.15 3.84
N LYS A 31 10.89 8.81 4.00
CA LYS A 31 9.90 8.69 2.95
C LYS A 31 8.54 9.14 3.47
N TRP A 32 7.78 9.82 2.62
CA TRP A 32 6.43 10.29 2.93
C TRP A 32 5.40 9.17 2.76
N CYS A 33 4.58 8.94 3.79
CA CYS A 33 3.45 8.02 3.71
C CYS A 33 2.21 8.77 3.23
N TYR A 34 1.62 8.36 2.10
CA TYR A 34 0.43 9.05 1.58
C TYR A 34 -0.82 8.91 2.47
N LYS A 35 -0.89 7.83 3.27
CA LYS A 35 -2.07 7.50 4.08
C LYS A 35 -2.10 8.26 5.39
N CYS A 36 -1.04 8.17 6.20
CA CYS A 36 -0.95 8.93 7.46
C CYS A 36 -0.38 10.33 7.30
N ARG A 37 0.08 10.71 6.10
CA ARG A 37 0.62 12.05 5.79
C ARG A 37 1.76 12.46 6.73
N GLN A 38 2.71 11.54 6.92
CA GLN A 38 3.88 11.74 7.77
C GLN A 38 5.14 11.23 7.09
N TRP A 39 6.26 11.90 7.37
CA TRP A 39 7.59 11.37 7.08
C TRP A 39 7.92 10.24 8.05
N LYS A 40 8.43 9.14 7.51
CA LYS A 40 8.87 7.96 8.27
C LYS A 40 10.17 7.45 7.67
N SER A 41 10.98 6.77 8.47
CA SER A 41 12.16 6.07 7.96
C SER A 41 11.78 5.07 6.87
N LYS A 42 12.62 4.96 5.83
CA LYS A 42 12.49 3.97 4.74
C LYS A 42 12.38 2.52 5.27
N THR A 43 12.97 2.23 6.44
CA THR A 43 12.88 0.90 7.09
C THR A 43 11.47 0.55 7.57
N ASN A 44 10.61 1.57 7.74
CA ASN A 44 9.21 1.43 8.12
C ASN A 44 8.28 1.23 6.91
N TYR A 45 8.82 0.86 5.75
CA TYR A 45 8.07 0.53 4.54
C TYR A 45 8.37 -0.90 4.11
N SER A 46 7.37 -1.57 3.53
CA SER A 46 7.55 -2.88 2.92
C SER A 46 8.10 -2.74 1.51
N GLN A 47 8.76 -3.79 1.00
CA GLN A 47 9.33 -3.80 -0.34
C GLN A 47 8.24 -3.84 -1.43
N ASP A 48 8.45 -3.05 -2.49
CA ASP A 48 7.68 -3.06 -3.73
C ASP A 48 8.64 -2.73 -4.89
N LYS A 49 9.24 -3.78 -5.47
CA LYS A 49 10.28 -3.68 -6.51
C LYS A 49 9.79 -3.01 -7.80
N SER A 50 8.48 -2.83 -7.98
CA SER A 50 7.91 -2.14 -9.13
C SER A 50 8.07 -0.61 -9.07
N ARG A 51 8.43 -0.07 -7.89
CA ARG A 51 8.60 1.36 -7.64
C ARG A 51 10.07 1.76 -7.76
N TRP A 52 10.33 3.02 -8.10
CA TRP A 52 11.68 3.56 -8.29
C TRP A 52 12.57 3.43 -7.05
N ASP A 53 11.98 3.51 -5.85
CA ASP A 53 12.70 3.37 -4.59
C ASP A 53 12.56 1.97 -3.95
N ALA A 54 11.99 1.01 -4.68
CA ALA A 54 11.75 -0.36 -4.25
C ALA A 54 10.93 -0.53 -2.95
N LEU A 55 10.22 0.52 -2.50
CA LEU A 55 9.35 0.50 -1.31
C LEU A 55 7.92 0.89 -1.66
N LYS A 56 6.97 0.38 -0.86
CA LYS A 56 5.56 0.78 -0.94
C LYS A 56 5.37 2.28 -0.70
N ALA A 57 4.28 2.83 -1.22
CA ALA A 57 3.89 4.23 -0.96
C ALA A 57 3.31 4.48 0.45
N ILE A 58 3.10 3.42 1.25
CA ILE A 58 2.54 3.48 2.61
C ILE A 58 3.46 2.78 3.61
N CYS A 59 3.55 3.33 4.81
CA CYS A 59 4.32 2.70 5.88
C CYS A 59 3.65 1.41 6.35
N LYS A 60 4.41 0.54 7.03
CA LYS A 60 3.95 -0.76 7.54
C LYS A 60 2.72 -0.63 8.45
N ASN A 61 2.66 0.42 9.26
CA ASN A 61 1.50 0.68 10.13
C ASN A 61 0.23 1.02 9.33
N CYS A 62 0.41 1.63 8.16
CA CYS A 62 -0.68 2.03 7.28
C CYS A 62 -1.06 0.94 6.27
N ASP A 63 -0.12 0.04 5.97
CA ASP A 63 -0.34 -1.17 5.20
C ASP A 63 -1.33 -2.04 5.98
N TYR A 64 -2.57 -2.10 5.50
CA TYR A 64 -3.61 -2.88 6.18
C TYR A 64 -3.12 -4.32 6.36
N PRO A 65 -3.33 -4.95 7.53
CA PRO A 65 -3.07 -6.37 7.66
C PRO A 65 -3.92 -7.11 6.62
N LYS A 66 -3.33 -8.11 5.97
CA LYS A 66 -4.15 -9.04 5.19
C LYS A 66 -5.12 -9.68 6.18
N LYS A 67 -6.43 -9.61 5.91
CA LYS A 67 -7.45 -10.28 6.73
C LYS A 67 -7.05 -11.76 6.83
N ASP A 68 -6.70 -12.20 8.02
CA ASP A 68 -6.24 -13.56 8.34
C ASP A 68 -7.36 -14.58 8.06
N ASN A 69 -8.61 -14.19 8.29
CA ASN A 69 -9.80 -15.03 8.08
C ASN A 69 -10.22 -15.20 6.61
N SER A 70 -9.36 -14.86 5.64
CA SER A 70 -9.66 -15.15 4.24
C SER A 70 -9.16 -16.55 3.90
N PRO A 71 -10.01 -17.47 3.39
CA PRO A 71 -9.56 -18.80 2.99
C PRO A 71 -8.42 -18.70 1.99
N SER A 72 -7.44 -19.59 2.11
CA SER A 72 -6.25 -19.63 1.26
C SER A 72 -6.62 -19.90 -0.19
N LYS A 73 -5.72 -19.59 -1.14
CA LYS A 73 -5.91 -19.93 -2.56
C LYS A 73 -6.28 -21.41 -2.77
N PRO A 74 -5.61 -22.42 -2.16
CA PRO A 74 -6.01 -23.81 -2.31
C PRO A 74 -7.43 -24.09 -1.80
N GLU A 75 -7.79 -23.58 -0.62
CA GLU A 75 -9.14 -23.75 -0.05
C GLU A 75 -10.23 -23.17 -0.96
N ARG A 76 -9.97 -22.01 -1.59
CA ARG A 76 -10.90 -21.40 -2.57
C ARG A 76 -11.06 -22.27 -3.81
N ILE A 77 -9.97 -22.87 -4.31
CA ILE A 77 -10.01 -23.75 -5.49
C ILE A 77 -10.82 -25.00 -5.18
N GLU A 78 -10.63 -25.60 -4.00
CA GLU A 78 -11.36 -26.80 -3.60
C GLU A 78 -12.86 -26.54 -3.40
N LYS A 79 -13.24 -25.45 -2.74
CA LYS A 79 -14.65 -25.05 -2.59
C LYS A 79 -15.32 -24.70 -3.93
N ALA A 80 -14.58 -24.12 -4.87
CA ALA A 80 -15.09 -23.87 -6.22
C ALA A 80 -15.38 -25.18 -6.98
N LYS A 81 -14.56 -26.22 -6.79
CA LYS A 81 -14.82 -27.55 -7.38
C LYS A 81 -16.10 -28.19 -6.83
N THR A 82 -16.46 -27.89 -5.58
CA THR A 82 -17.70 -28.38 -4.96
C THR A 82 -18.91 -27.49 -5.24
N GLY A 83 -18.81 -26.57 -6.20
CA GLY A 83 -19.91 -25.69 -6.63
C GLY A 83 -20.16 -24.49 -5.72
N PHE A 84 -19.38 -24.31 -4.66
CA PHE A 84 -19.48 -23.15 -3.77
C PHE A 84 -18.62 -21.99 -4.30
N ALA A 85 -19.26 -20.91 -4.73
CA ALA A 85 -18.58 -19.63 -4.98
C ALA A 85 -18.55 -18.79 -3.69
N TRP A 86 -17.40 -18.15 -3.40
CA TRP A 86 -17.29 -17.29 -2.22
C TRP A 86 -18.23 -16.09 -2.34
N CYS A 87 -19.20 -15.98 -1.41
CA CYS A 87 -20.13 -14.86 -1.42
C CYS A 87 -19.39 -13.56 -1.07
N ARG A 88 -19.48 -12.54 -1.94
CA ARG A 88 -18.85 -11.22 -1.74
C ARG A 88 -19.56 -10.30 -0.74
N GLY A 89 -20.63 -10.76 -0.09
CA GLY A 89 -21.40 -9.93 0.84
C GLY A 89 -22.80 -10.45 1.13
N CYS A 90 -22.92 -11.70 1.58
CA CYS A 90 -24.20 -12.22 2.07
C CYS A 90 -24.28 -11.87 3.55
N ILE A 91 -25.09 -10.87 3.93
CA ILE A 91 -25.57 -10.75 5.30
C ILE A 91 -26.55 -11.90 5.46
N ALA A 92 -26.24 -12.86 6.35
CA ALA A 92 -27.19 -13.93 6.67
C ALA A 92 -28.44 -13.29 7.25
N ILE A 93 -29.53 -13.22 6.49
CA ILE A 93 -30.84 -12.91 7.05
C ILE A 93 -31.27 -14.21 7.75
N ALA A 94 -31.18 -14.22 9.08
CA ALA A 94 -31.74 -15.29 9.89
C ALA A 94 -33.23 -15.41 9.56
N LYS A 95 -33.65 -16.54 9.00
CA LYS A 95 -35.08 -16.84 8.85
C LYS A 95 -35.62 -17.21 10.23
N SER A 96 -36.62 -16.45 10.68
CA SER A 96 -37.49 -16.77 11.82
C SER A 96 -38.34 -18.01 11.56
#